data_AF-A0A257AXF7-F1
#
_entry.id   AF-A0A257AXF7-F1
#
_cell.length_a   1.000
_cell.length_b   1.000
_cell.length_c   1.000
_cell.angle_alpha   90.00
_cell.angle_beta   90.00
_cell.angle_gamma   90.00
#
_symmetry.space_group_name_H-M   'P 1'
#
loop_
_entity.id
_entity.type
_entity.pdbx_description
1 polymer ?
#
loop_
_entity_poly.entity_id
_entity_poly.type
_entity_poly.pdbx_seq_one_letter_code
_entity_poly.pdbx_strand_id
1 'polypeptide(L)'
;GWTLFLIIQTGTIAAVAVAFAKFLAVFWPGAPEKPVAIAVLVLLAWVNSRGVREGAAVQNVFTLAKTAALLGLILLGIFGGRNAEAVSRNFGSLWENAEWSWAVIRLVGVAMVGSLFSSDAWNNVTFTAGETKNPSRNVPLSLALGVGIVSAIYVAANYVYLSVLPLEAIQGAPQDRVGTAVASAILGSRAEALMAAAIMISTFGCVNGMTLAGARVYYAMARDG
;
A
#
# COMPACT_ATOMS: atom_id res chain seq x y z
N GLY A 1 13.35 -19.07 3.72
CA GLY A 1 12.92 -19.34 5.10
C GLY A 1 13.34 -18.24 6.06
N TRP A 2 14.60 -18.24 6.50
CA TRP A 2 15.13 -17.28 7.50
C TRP A 2 14.92 -15.81 7.12
N THR A 3 15.22 -15.43 5.87
CA THR A 3 15.04 -14.05 5.38
C THR A 3 13.57 -13.63 5.36
N LEU A 4 12.66 -14.54 4.98
CA LEU A 4 11.22 -14.30 5.02
C LEU A 4 10.75 -14.05 6.45
N PHE A 5 11.19 -14.88 7.39
CA PHE A 5 10.80 -14.82 8.80
C PHE A 5 11.30 -13.55 9.48
N LEU A 6 12.61 -13.28 9.45
CA LEU A 6 13.20 -12.22 10.26
C LEU A 6 13.20 -10.84 9.61
N ILE A 7 13.18 -10.78 8.28
CA ILE A 7 13.40 -9.53 7.55
C ILE A 7 12.16 -9.15 6.75
N ILE A 8 11.80 -9.96 5.75
CA ILE A 8 10.82 -9.55 4.73
C ILE A 8 9.43 -9.43 5.36
N GLN A 9 8.89 -10.51 5.91
CA GLN A 9 7.51 -10.49 6.39
C GLN A 9 7.36 -9.66 7.66
N THR A 10 8.29 -9.81 8.60
CA THR A 10 8.29 -9.01 9.84
C THR A 10 8.44 -7.51 9.55
N GLY A 11 9.36 -7.15 8.66
CA GLY A 11 9.57 -5.76 8.24
C GLY A 11 8.37 -5.16 7.52
N THR A 12 7.79 -5.87 6.55
CA THR A 12 6.60 -5.40 5.81
C THR A 12 5.40 -5.24 6.74
N ILE A 13 5.15 -6.20 7.64
CA ILE A 13 4.06 -6.10 8.64
C ILE A 13 4.26 -4.88 9.55
N ALA A 14 5.48 -4.66 10.05
CA ALA A 14 5.79 -3.53 10.92
C ALA A 14 5.63 -2.18 10.18
N ALA A 15 6.12 -2.07 8.95
CA ALA A 15 6.00 -0.87 8.13
C ALA A 15 4.53 -0.50 7.85
N VAL A 16 3.69 -1.49 7.52
CA VAL A 16 2.25 -1.27 7.30
C VAL A 16 1.53 -0.89 8.61
N ALA A 17 1.92 -1.46 9.75
CA ALA A 17 1.38 -1.05 11.06
C ALA A 17 1.78 0.39 11.44
N VAL A 18 2.99 0.84 11.10
CA VAL A 18 3.39 2.25 11.25
C VAL A 18 2.56 3.14 10.34
N ALA A 19 2.30 2.72 9.09
CA ALA A 19 1.41 3.46 8.20
C ALA A 19 0.01 3.64 8.83
N PHE A 20 -0.59 2.57 9.39
CA PHE A 20 -1.85 2.67 10.14
C PHE A 20 -1.78 3.78 11.21
N ALA A 21 -0.72 3.82 12.01
CA ALA A 21 -0.54 4.81 13.06
C ALA A 21 -0.41 6.25 12.52
N LYS A 22 0.32 6.46 11.42
CA LYS A 22 0.42 7.77 10.73
C LYS A 22 -0.93 8.28 10.23
N PHE A 23 -1.83 7.39 9.79
CA PHE A 23 -3.18 7.77 9.39
C PHE A 23 -4.14 7.96 10.58
N LEU A 24 -3.96 7.22 11.68
CA LEU A 24 -4.69 7.46 12.93
C LEU A 24 -4.45 8.88 13.46
N ALA A 25 -3.26 9.43 13.24
CA ALA A 25 -2.92 10.79 13.65
C ALA A 25 -3.78 11.89 13.02
N VAL A 26 -4.56 11.60 11.96
CA VAL A 26 -5.62 12.52 11.46
C VAL A 26 -6.73 12.71 12.50
N PHE A 27 -7.12 11.63 13.19
CA PHE A 27 -8.21 11.63 14.16
C PHE A 27 -7.73 11.89 15.59
N TRP A 28 -6.50 11.49 15.88
CA TRP A 28 -5.86 11.71 17.17
C TRP A 28 -4.49 12.37 16.97
N PRO A 29 -4.44 13.71 16.82
CA PRO A 29 -3.20 14.45 16.74
C PRO A 29 -2.32 14.18 17.97
N GLY A 30 -1.07 13.78 17.76
CA GLY A 30 -0.14 13.42 18.83
C GLY A 30 -0.19 11.95 19.27
N ALA A 31 -0.98 11.10 18.60
CA ALA A 31 -0.94 9.66 18.85
C ALA A 31 0.50 9.12 18.67
N PRO A 32 1.03 8.35 19.64
CA PRO A 32 2.39 7.86 19.56
C PRO A 32 2.48 6.71 18.54
N GLU A 33 3.17 6.96 17.42
CA GLU A 33 3.16 6.04 16.27
C GLU A 33 3.57 4.61 16.62
N LYS A 34 4.69 4.44 17.33
CA LYS A 34 5.24 3.10 17.66
C LYS A 34 4.32 2.32 18.61
N PRO A 35 3.86 2.86 19.76
CA PRO A 35 2.90 2.16 20.62
C PRO A 35 1.60 1.78 19.90
N VAL A 36 1.06 2.66 19.05
CA VAL A 36 -0.14 2.36 18.27
C VAL A 36 0.10 1.19 17.31
N ALA A 37 1.21 1.22 16.56
CA ALA A 37 1.58 0.14 15.66
C ALA A 37 1.72 -1.20 16.42
N ILE A 38 2.42 -1.20 17.57
CA ILE A 38 2.56 -2.39 18.42
C ILE A 38 1.20 -2.90 18.91
N ALA A 39 0.33 -2.00 19.37
CA ALA A 39 -1.00 -2.37 19.84
C ALA A 39 -1.84 -3.05 18.75
N VAL A 40 -1.79 -2.55 17.51
CA VAL A 40 -2.47 -3.18 16.35
C VAL A 40 -1.91 -4.57 16.08
N LEU A 41 -0.59 -4.75 16.12
CA LEU A 41 0.05 -6.05 15.91
C LEU A 41 -0.34 -7.06 17.00
N VAL A 42 -0.31 -6.66 18.28
CA VAL A 42 -0.70 -7.51 19.40
C VAL A 42 -2.18 -7.89 19.32
N LEU A 43 -3.05 -6.93 19.00
CA LEU A 43 -4.48 -7.16 18.82
C LEU A 43 -4.71 -8.18 17.71
N LEU A 44 -4.11 -8.00 16.54
CA LEU A 44 -4.26 -8.91 15.41
C LEU A 44 -3.68 -10.29 15.72
N ALA A 45 -2.53 -10.37 16.38
CA ALA A 45 -1.97 -11.65 16.80
C ALA A 45 -2.93 -12.39 17.76
N TRP A 46 -3.49 -11.68 18.74
CA TRP A 46 -4.46 -12.22 19.68
C TRP A 46 -5.72 -12.72 18.96
N VAL A 47 -6.33 -11.91 18.10
CA VAL A 47 -7.51 -12.30 17.30
C VAL A 47 -7.22 -13.54 16.46
N ASN A 48 -6.09 -13.55 15.74
CA ASN A 48 -5.72 -14.64 14.86
C ASN A 48 -5.45 -15.96 15.60
N SER A 49 -4.94 -15.89 16.84
CA SER A 49 -4.69 -17.08 17.67
C SER A 49 -5.96 -17.79 18.17
N ARG A 50 -7.12 -17.12 18.17
CA ARG A 50 -8.40 -17.71 18.61
C ARG A 50 -9.19 -18.44 17.52
N GLY A 51 -8.60 -18.57 16.32
CA GLY A 51 -9.19 -19.30 15.20
C GLY A 51 -10.10 -18.41 14.36
N VAL A 52 -9.67 -18.11 13.13
CA VAL A 52 -10.40 -17.23 12.22
C VAL A 52 -11.08 -18.04 11.14
N ARG A 53 -12.29 -18.54 11.44
CA ARG A 53 -13.16 -19.19 10.44
C ARG A 53 -13.68 -18.21 9.37
N GLU A 54 -13.72 -16.91 9.70
CA GLU A 54 -14.29 -15.84 8.87
C GLU A 54 -13.27 -15.02 8.05
N GLY A 55 -12.01 -15.45 8.02
CA GLY A 55 -10.90 -14.62 7.52
C GLY A 55 -11.00 -14.26 6.04
N ALA A 56 -11.53 -15.16 5.22
CA ALA A 56 -11.63 -14.96 3.77
C ALA A 56 -12.69 -13.89 3.40
N ALA A 57 -13.85 -13.89 4.06
CA ALA A 57 -14.91 -12.91 3.79
C ALA A 57 -14.46 -11.50 4.18
N VAL A 58 -13.89 -11.37 5.38
CA VAL A 58 -13.35 -10.10 5.88
C VAL A 58 -12.23 -9.58 4.98
N GLN A 59 -11.30 -10.45 4.56
CA GLN A 59 -10.21 -10.08 3.65
C GLN A 59 -10.72 -9.61 2.28
N ASN A 60 -11.74 -10.27 1.73
CA ASN A 60 -12.35 -9.87 0.46
C ASN A 60 -13.00 -8.50 0.55
N VAL A 61 -13.75 -8.24 1.62
CA VAL A 61 -14.36 -6.92 1.86
C VAL A 61 -13.29 -5.84 1.95
N PHE A 62 -12.23 -6.05 2.74
CA PHE A 62 -11.13 -5.09 2.84
C PHE A 62 -10.41 -4.87 1.52
N THR A 63 -10.25 -5.92 0.70
CA THR A 63 -9.59 -5.82 -0.60
C THR A 63 -10.42 -5.03 -1.60
N LEU A 64 -11.72 -5.33 -1.68
CA LEU A 64 -12.63 -4.57 -2.55
C LEU A 64 -12.74 -3.11 -2.09
N ALA A 65 -12.87 -2.87 -0.79
CA ALA A 65 -12.98 -1.52 -0.24
C ALA A 65 -11.76 -0.66 -0.55
N LYS A 66 -10.53 -1.16 -0.32
CA LYS A 66 -9.31 -0.38 -0.60
C LYS A 66 -9.10 -0.14 -2.10
N THR A 67 -9.40 -1.12 -2.94
CA THR A 67 -9.29 -0.95 -4.39
C THR A 67 -10.35 0.04 -4.91
N ALA A 68 -11.58 -0.02 -4.40
CA ALA A 68 -12.64 0.93 -4.75
C ALA A 68 -12.30 2.35 -4.28
N ALA A 69 -11.74 2.53 -3.09
CA ALA A 69 -11.30 3.84 -2.60
C ALA A 69 -10.21 4.45 -3.50
N LEU A 70 -9.24 3.64 -3.92
CA LEU A 70 -8.17 4.09 -4.82
C LEU A 70 -8.68 4.40 -6.23
N LEU A 71 -9.55 3.55 -6.79
CA LEU A 71 -10.19 3.80 -8.08
C LEU A 71 -11.07 5.06 -8.02
N GLY A 72 -11.80 5.27 -6.92
CA GLY A 72 -12.58 6.47 -6.69
C GLY A 72 -11.72 7.73 -6.69
N LEU A 73 -10.57 7.69 -5.98
CA LEU A 73 -9.60 8.79 -5.99
C LEU A 73 -9.05 9.06 -7.40
N ILE A 74 -8.74 8.01 -8.16
CA ILE A 74 -8.26 8.13 -9.54
C ILE A 74 -9.31 8.80 -10.42
N LEU A 75 -10.56 8.33 -10.38
CA LEU A 75 -11.65 8.88 -11.19
C LEU A 75 -11.93 10.34 -10.81
N LEU A 76 -11.98 10.66 -9.52
CA LEU A 76 -12.13 12.04 -9.05
C LEU A 76 -10.99 12.92 -9.53
N GLY A 77 -9.75 12.43 -9.48
CA GLY A 77 -8.58 13.15 -9.99
C GLY A 77 -8.64 13.44 -11.49
N ILE A 78 -9.02 12.43 -12.30
CA ILE A 78 -9.12 12.56 -13.76
C ILE A 78 -10.24 13.54 -14.16
N PHE A 79 -11.42 13.42 -13.56
CA PHE A 79 -12.62 14.15 -14.01
C PHE A 79 -12.90 15.45 -13.26
N GLY A 80 -12.38 15.62 -12.05
CA GLY A 80 -12.70 16.78 -11.20
C GLY A 80 -11.52 17.39 -10.43
N GLY A 81 -10.37 16.74 -10.42
CA GLY A 81 -9.21 17.17 -9.62
C GLY A 81 -8.08 17.83 -10.40
N ARG A 82 -8.17 17.87 -11.73
CA ARG A 82 -7.07 18.34 -12.58
C ARG A 82 -6.79 19.82 -12.33
N ASN A 83 -5.57 20.12 -11.89
CA ASN A 83 -5.08 21.47 -11.66
C ASN A 83 -4.17 21.87 -12.84
N ALA A 84 -4.58 22.88 -13.61
CA ALA A 84 -3.83 23.32 -14.80
C ALA A 84 -2.41 23.80 -14.47
N GLU A 85 -2.22 24.45 -13.33
CA GLU A 85 -0.90 24.89 -12.87
C GLU A 85 -0.01 23.70 -12.51
N ALA A 86 -0.54 22.73 -11.75
CA ALA A 86 0.18 21.50 -11.41
C ALA A 86 0.57 20.73 -12.67
N VAL A 87 -0.35 20.59 -13.63
CA VAL A 87 -0.08 19.91 -14.90
C VAL A 87 1.00 20.64 -15.70
N SER A 88 0.91 21.97 -15.80
CA SER A 88 1.89 22.75 -16.55
C SER A 88 3.28 22.65 -15.93
N ARG A 89 3.40 22.71 -14.60
CA ARG A 89 4.70 22.62 -13.91
C ARG A 89 5.28 21.22 -13.95
N ASN A 90 4.46 20.22 -13.66
CA ASN A 90 4.95 18.84 -13.55
C ASN A 90 5.22 18.21 -14.92
N PHE A 91 4.39 18.48 -15.94
CA PHE A 91 4.51 17.86 -17.26
C PHE A 91 5.11 18.76 -18.34
N GLY A 92 5.13 20.08 -18.14
CA GLY A 92 5.65 21.03 -19.13
C GLY A 92 7.17 20.96 -19.31
N SER A 93 7.91 20.65 -18.24
CA SER A 93 9.37 20.61 -18.26
C SER A 93 9.96 19.46 -17.42
N LEU A 94 9.43 18.24 -17.62
CA LEU A 94 9.79 17.00 -16.88
C LEU A 94 11.30 16.76 -16.67
N TRP A 95 12.13 17.22 -17.63
CA TRP A 95 13.57 16.95 -17.66
C TRP A 95 14.43 18.17 -17.36
N GLU A 96 13.85 19.32 -16.99
CA GLU A 96 14.57 20.59 -16.85
C GLU A 96 15.70 20.53 -15.82
N ASN A 97 15.50 19.78 -14.74
CA ASN A 97 16.49 19.57 -13.67
C ASN A 97 17.16 18.19 -13.73
N ALA A 98 17.03 17.47 -14.85
CA ALA A 98 17.63 16.15 -14.98
C ALA A 98 19.12 16.27 -15.31
N GLU A 99 19.98 15.96 -14.34
CA GLU A 99 21.39 15.71 -14.60
C GLU A 99 21.56 14.33 -15.25
N TRP A 100 22.46 14.18 -16.22
CA TRP A 100 22.78 12.89 -16.86
C TRP A 100 24.19 12.46 -16.47
N SER A 101 24.34 12.09 -15.19
CA SER A 101 25.62 11.68 -14.60
C SER A 101 25.49 10.34 -13.89
N TRP A 102 26.62 9.74 -13.51
CA TRP A 102 26.63 8.52 -12.69
C TRP A 102 25.91 8.69 -11.34
N ALA A 103 25.73 9.92 -10.85
CA ALA A 103 24.96 10.20 -9.64
C ALA A 103 23.47 9.81 -9.78
N VAL A 104 22.93 9.86 -11.00
CA VAL A 104 21.53 9.48 -11.30
C VAL A 104 21.26 8.04 -10.92
N ILE A 105 22.21 7.13 -11.12
CA ILE A 105 22.04 5.71 -10.79
C ILE A 105 21.73 5.54 -9.30
N ARG A 106 22.45 6.28 -8.44
CA ARG A 106 22.19 6.29 -7.00
C ARG A 106 20.80 6.84 -6.68
N LEU A 107 20.41 7.94 -7.31
CA LEU A 107 19.10 8.58 -7.10
C LEU A 107 17.95 7.67 -7.52
N VAL A 108 18.06 7.04 -8.69
CA VAL A 108 17.10 6.04 -9.17
C VAL A 108 17.04 4.86 -8.19
N GLY A 109 18.19 4.36 -7.73
CA GLY A 109 18.23 3.30 -6.72
C GLY A 109 17.46 3.63 -5.44
N VAL A 110 17.61 4.85 -4.92
CA VAL A 110 16.87 5.33 -3.73
C VAL A 110 15.37 5.48 -4.03
N ALA A 111 15.00 6.08 -5.17
CA ALA A 111 13.61 6.25 -5.59
C ALA A 111 12.88 4.91 -5.81
N MET A 112 13.62 3.87 -6.21
CA MET A 112 13.08 2.53 -6.41
C MET A 112 12.74 1.81 -5.09
N VAL A 113 13.31 2.20 -3.94
CA VAL A 113 13.04 1.53 -2.66
C VAL A 113 11.55 1.57 -2.32
N GLY A 114 10.94 2.76 -2.37
CA GLY A 114 9.50 2.91 -2.10
C GLY A 114 8.63 2.24 -3.17
N SER A 115 9.05 2.36 -4.44
CA SER A 115 8.33 1.77 -5.58
C SER A 115 8.28 0.25 -5.51
N LEU A 116 9.42 -0.40 -5.22
CA LEU A 116 9.51 -1.84 -5.04
C LEU A 116 8.77 -2.30 -3.80
N PHE A 117 8.86 -1.56 -2.68
CA PHE A 117 8.10 -1.86 -1.47
C PHE A 117 6.59 -1.84 -1.72
N SER A 118 6.08 -0.86 -2.49
CA SER A 118 4.65 -0.79 -2.84
C SER A 118 4.15 -1.98 -3.67
N SER A 119 5.08 -2.65 -4.39
CA SER A 119 4.81 -3.76 -5.29
C SER A 119 5.17 -5.13 -4.69
N ASP A 120 5.55 -5.18 -3.41
CA ASP A 120 5.85 -6.41 -2.70
C ASP A 120 4.60 -7.29 -2.52
N ALA A 121 4.79 -8.54 -2.08
CA ALA A 121 3.75 -9.53 -1.78
C ALA A 121 3.00 -10.13 -2.99
N TRP A 122 3.37 -9.81 -4.22
CA TRP A 122 2.81 -10.45 -5.43
C TRP A 122 2.96 -11.98 -5.42
N ASN A 123 4.07 -12.47 -4.85
CA ASN A 123 4.39 -13.89 -4.73
C ASN A 123 3.58 -14.61 -3.63
N ASN A 124 2.88 -13.91 -2.74
CA ASN A 124 2.15 -14.52 -1.63
C ASN A 124 1.05 -15.49 -2.10
N VAL A 125 0.50 -15.30 -3.31
CA VAL A 125 -0.48 -16.24 -3.89
C VAL A 125 0.08 -17.67 -4.01
N THR A 126 1.40 -17.80 -4.17
CA THR A 126 2.08 -19.10 -4.25
C THR A 126 2.05 -19.84 -2.90
N PHE A 127 1.96 -19.13 -1.77
CA PHE A 127 1.89 -19.74 -0.45
C PHE A 127 0.57 -20.50 -0.22
N THR A 128 -0.46 -20.14 -0.99
CA THR A 128 -1.79 -20.76 -0.99
C THR A 128 -2.01 -21.69 -2.18
N ALA A 129 -0.97 -22.02 -2.94
CA ALA A 129 -1.10 -22.84 -4.15
C ALA A 129 -1.73 -24.21 -3.86
N GLY A 130 -1.42 -24.83 -2.71
CA GLY A 130 -2.01 -26.12 -2.31
C GLY A 130 -3.51 -26.07 -2.00
N GLU A 131 -4.05 -24.89 -1.69
CA GLU A 131 -5.48 -24.66 -1.42
C GLU A 131 -6.23 -24.10 -2.64
N THR A 132 -5.50 -23.77 -3.72
CA THR A 132 -6.05 -23.12 -4.91
C THR A 132 -6.70 -24.16 -5.83
N LYS A 133 -7.90 -23.88 -6.34
CA LYS A 133 -8.52 -24.72 -7.38
C LYS A 133 -7.70 -24.61 -8.67
N ASN A 134 -7.34 -25.73 -9.30
CA ASN A 134 -6.52 -25.79 -10.53
C ASN A 134 -5.23 -24.94 -10.46
N PRO A 135 -4.29 -25.23 -9.53
CA PRO A 135 -3.12 -24.38 -9.27
C PRO A 135 -2.26 -24.13 -10.51
N SER A 136 -2.09 -25.13 -11.38
CA SER A 136 -1.26 -25.07 -12.60
C SER A 136 -1.72 -23.98 -13.58
N ARG A 137 -3.00 -23.61 -13.57
CA ARG A 137 -3.56 -22.53 -14.38
C ARG A 137 -3.78 -21.27 -13.57
N ASN A 138 -4.37 -21.39 -12.38
CA ASN A 138 -4.86 -20.24 -11.63
C ASN A 138 -3.76 -19.48 -10.90
N VAL A 139 -2.70 -20.13 -10.43
CA VAL A 139 -1.57 -19.43 -9.78
C VAL A 139 -0.82 -18.56 -10.81
N PRO A 140 -0.39 -19.08 -11.97
CA PRO A 140 0.25 -18.23 -13.00
C PRO A 140 -0.63 -17.07 -13.48
N LEU A 141 -1.93 -17.32 -13.71
CA LEU A 141 -2.85 -16.25 -14.11
C LEU A 141 -3.01 -15.19 -13.02
N SER A 142 -3.11 -15.59 -11.75
CA SER A 142 -3.22 -14.65 -10.63
C SER A 142 -1.97 -13.79 -10.47
N LEU A 143 -0.79 -14.35 -10.70
CA LEU A 143 0.47 -13.62 -10.72
C LEU A 143 0.48 -12.58 -11.85
N ALA A 144 0.22 -13.00 -13.09
CA ALA A 144 0.29 -12.11 -14.25
C ALA A 144 -0.79 -11.01 -14.24
N LEU A 145 -2.05 -11.39 -14.05
CA LEU A 145 -3.17 -10.46 -14.04
C LEU A 145 -3.15 -9.57 -12.80
N GLY A 146 -2.85 -10.14 -11.62
CA GLY A 146 -2.78 -9.39 -10.37
C GLY A 146 -1.72 -8.30 -10.43
N VAL A 147 -0.50 -8.65 -10.85
CA VAL A 147 0.59 -7.68 -11.03
C VAL A 147 0.20 -6.64 -12.08
N GLY A 148 -0.26 -7.05 -13.27
CA GLY A 148 -0.62 -6.13 -14.34
C GLY A 148 -1.70 -5.12 -13.94
N ILE A 149 -2.76 -5.57 -13.26
CA ILE A 149 -3.85 -4.70 -12.78
C ILE A 149 -3.33 -3.71 -11.73
N VAL A 150 -2.58 -4.19 -10.73
CA VAL A 150 -2.05 -3.33 -9.66
C VAL A 150 -1.06 -2.30 -10.22
N SER A 151 -0.18 -2.70 -11.14
CA SER A 151 0.74 -1.78 -11.81
C SER A 151 -0.01 -0.68 -12.58
N ALA A 152 -1.07 -1.03 -13.31
CA ALA A 152 -1.89 -0.04 -14.02
C ALA A 152 -2.56 0.95 -13.05
N ILE A 153 -3.10 0.45 -11.93
CA ILE A 153 -3.70 1.28 -10.88
C ILE A 153 -2.65 2.23 -10.27
N TYR A 154 -1.44 1.75 -9.97
CA TYR A 154 -0.39 2.57 -9.39
C TYR A 154 0.11 3.65 -10.35
N VAL A 155 0.25 3.34 -11.64
CA VAL A 155 0.60 4.34 -12.66
C VAL A 155 -0.49 5.39 -12.77
N ALA A 156 -1.76 4.97 -12.82
CA ALA A 156 -2.91 5.89 -12.86
C ALA A 156 -3.00 6.78 -11.61
N ALA A 157 -2.75 6.23 -10.42
CA ALA A 157 -2.72 6.98 -9.18
C ALA A 157 -1.59 8.03 -9.17
N ASN A 158 -0.38 7.67 -9.58
CA ASN A 158 0.74 8.62 -9.66
C ASN A 158 0.48 9.72 -10.71
N TYR A 159 -0.10 9.36 -11.86
CA TYR A 159 -0.53 10.36 -12.85
C TYR A 159 -1.52 11.36 -12.25
N VAL A 160 -2.50 10.88 -11.48
CA VAL A 160 -3.47 11.73 -10.80
C VAL A 160 -2.81 12.61 -9.75
N TYR A 161 -1.89 12.07 -8.95
CA TYR A 161 -1.16 12.86 -7.95
C TYR A 161 -0.43 14.04 -8.60
N LEU A 162 0.29 13.78 -9.69
CA LEU A 162 1.01 14.80 -10.48
C LEU A 162 0.07 15.73 -11.27
N SER A 163 -1.18 15.34 -11.51
CA SER A 163 -2.16 16.18 -12.20
C SER A 163 -2.95 17.10 -11.25
N VAL A 164 -2.97 16.77 -9.96
CA VAL A 164 -3.72 17.51 -8.92
C VAL A 164 -2.79 18.42 -8.12
N LEU A 165 -1.60 17.94 -7.76
CA LEU A 165 -0.65 18.64 -6.89
C LEU A 165 0.67 18.96 -7.61
N PRO A 166 1.25 20.16 -7.42
CA PRO A 166 2.64 20.44 -7.81
C PRO A 166 3.62 19.50 -7.09
N LEU A 167 4.78 19.22 -7.69
CA LEU A 167 5.78 18.30 -7.14
C LEU A 167 6.21 18.67 -5.72
N GLU A 168 6.34 19.96 -5.41
CA GLU A 168 6.73 20.45 -4.08
C GLU A 168 5.68 20.12 -3.01
N ALA A 169 4.40 20.18 -3.38
CA ALA A 169 3.30 19.80 -2.48
C ALA A 169 3.24 18.29 -2.23
N ILE A 170 3.71 17.48 -3.19
CA ILE A 170 3.88 16.03 -3.02
C ILE A 170 5.06 15.75 -2.07
N GLN A 171 6.20 16.43 -2.27
CA GLN A 171 7.39 16.30 -1.43
C GLN A 171 7.15 16.75 0.02
N GLY A 172 6.35 17.81 0.21
CA GLY A 172 6.00 18.37 1.51
C GLY A 172 4.74 17.78 2.15
N ALA A 173 4.17 16.71 1.58
CA ALA A 173 2.91 16.14 2.06
C ALA A 173 3.03 15.73 3.55
N PRO A 174 2.15 16.23 4.45
CA PRO A 174 2.24 15.92 5.88
C PRO A 174 2.22 14.42 6.14
N GLN A 175 3.25 13.93 6.84
CA GLN A 175 3.42 12.51 7.19
C GLN A 175 3.45 11.56 5.96
N ASP A 176 3.91 12.05 4.81
CA ASP A 176 3.97 11.32 3.53
C ASP A 176 2.60 10.90 2.97
N ARG A 177 1.50 11.54 3.41
CA ARG A 177 0.12 11.14 3.09
C ARG A 177 -0.38 11.74 1.78
N VAL A 178 0.33 11.48 0.68
CA VAL A 178 0.06 12.08 -0.64
C VAL A 178 -1.39 11.86 -1.11
N GLY A 179 -1.92 10.64 -1.00
CA GLY A 179 -3.30 10.35 -1.41
C GLY A 179 -4.36 11.12 -0.61
N THR A 180 -4.07 11.41 0.67
CA THR A 180 -4.94 12.24 1.53
C THR A 180 -4.84 13.72 1.16
N ALA A 181 -3.63 14.20 0.85
CA ALA A 181 -3.42 15.56 0.34
C ALA A 181 -4.17 15.80 -0.98
N VAL A 182 -4.12 14.82 -1.90
CA VAL A 182 -4.87 14.85 -3.17
C VAL A 182 -6.37 14.86 -2.92
N ALA A 183 -6.88 13.96 -2.07
CA ALA A 183 -8.30 13.93 -1.73
C ALA A 183 -8.77 15.27 -1.12
N SER A 184 -7.97 15.86 -0.24
CA SER A 184 -8.24 17.16 0.38
C SER A 184 -8.21 18.31 -0.63
N ALA A 185 -7.29 18.28 -1.59
CA ALA A 185 -7.24 19.27 -2.66
C ALA A 185 -8.47 19.24 -3.58
N ILE A 186 -9.07 18.06 -3.80
CA ILE A 186 -10.24 17.91 -4.69
C ILE A 186 -11.55 18.18 -3.94
N LEU A 187 -11.71 17.62 -2.75
CA LEU A 187 -13.00 17.56 -2.04
C LEU A 187 -13.02 18.36 -0.71
N GLY A 188 -11.91 19.01 -0.37
CA GLY A 188 -11.73 19.76 0.87
C GLY A 188 -11.40 18.90 2.09
N SER A 189 -11.29 19.56 3.25
CA SER A 189 -10.79 18.97 4.51
C SER A 189 -11.58 17.75 5.01
N ARG A 190 -12.87 17.62 4.67
CA ARG A 190 -13.67 16.44 5.06
C ARG A 190 -13.18 15.15 4.38
N ALA A 191 -12.58 15.25 3.20
CA ALA A 191 -12.07 14.10 2.48
C ALA A 191 -10.75 13.57 3.05
N GLU A 192 -10.00 14.40 3.79
CA GLU A 192 -8.81 13.95 4.52
C GLU A 192 -9.17 12.88 5.55
N ALA A 193 -10.18 13.13 6.38
CA ALA A 193 -10.66 12.16 7.35
C ALA A 193 -11.18 10.88 6.68
N LEU A 194 -11.98 11.00 5.62
CA LEU A 194 -12.52 9.84 4.91
C LEU A 194 -11.41 8.96 4.31
N MET A 195 -10.42 9.59 3.66
CA MET A 195 -9.28 8.89 3.07
C MET A 195 -8.42 8.23 4.15
N ALA A 196 -8.18 8.92 5.26
CA ALA A 196 -7.42 8.37 6.39
C ALA A 196 -8.11 7.13 6.97
N ALA A 197 -9.43 7.17 7.18
CA ALA A 197 -10.20 6.01 7.63
C ALA A 197 -10.10 4.84 6.63
N ALA A 198 -10.24 5.10 5.33
CA ALA A 198 -10.12 4.07 4.29
C ALA A 198 -8.73 3.42 4.28
N ILE A 199 -7.67 4.22 4.44
CA ILE A 199 -6.29 3.70 4.49
C ILE A 199 -6.03 2.95 5.81
N MET A 200 -6.59 3.39 6.94
CA MET A 200 -6.53 2.63 8.19
C MET A 200 -7.19 1.25 8.07
N ILE A 201 -8.38 1.18 7.48
CA ILE A 201 -9.07 -0.09 7.22
C ILE A 201 -8.23 -0.98 6.28
N SER A 202 -7.67 -0.38 5.22
CA SER A 202 -6.81 -1.07 4.25
C SER A 202 -5.54 -1.64 4.89
N THR A 203 -4.82 -0.84 5.69
CA THR A 203 -3.58 -1.24 6.36
C THR A 203 -3.84 -2.29 7.42
N PHE A 204 -4.92 -2.18 8.20
CA PHE A 204 -5.35 -3.21 9.15
C PHE A 204 -5.63 -4.54 8.46
N GLY A 205 -6.42 -4.52 7.37
CA GLY A 205 -6.71 -5.72 6.57
C GLY A 205 -5.47 -6.29 5.88
N CYS A 206 -4.50 -5.44 5.50
CA CYS A 206 -3.23 -5.87 4.91
C CYS A 206 -2.37 -6.62 5.93
N VAL A 207 -2.19 -6.07 7.13
CA VAL A 207 -1.46 -6.75 8.21
C VAL A 207 -2.08 -8.11 8.52
N ASN A 208 -3.41 -8.16 8.68
CA ASN A 208 -4.11 -9.41 8.94
C ASN A 208 -3.90 -10.45 7.83
N GLY A 209 -4.05 -10.05 6.57
CA GLY A 209 -3.84 -10.93 5.41
C GLY A 209 -2.40 -11.46 5.32
N MET A 210 -1.40 -10.60 5.55
CA MET A 210 0.01 -11.01 5.56
C MET A 210 0.32 -11.99 6.69
N THR A 211 -0.22 -11.77 7.90
CA THR A 211 -0.03 -12.69 9.03
C THR A 211 -0.60 -14.08 8.72
N LEU A 212 -1.81 -14.15 8.15
CA LEU A 212 -2.45 -15.42 7.78
C LEU A 212 -1.74 -16.14 6.63
N ALA A 213 -1.30 -15.41 5.60
CA ALA A 213 -0.56 -15.99 4.48
C ALA A 213 0.82 -16.50 4.91
N GLY A 214 1.52 -15.71 5.74
CA GLY A 214 2.85 -16.03 6.26
C GLY A 214 2.94 -17.32 7.08
N ALA A 215 1.94 -17.55 7.91
CA ALA A 215 1.88 -18.73 8.78
C ALA A 215 2.03 -20.05 8.00
N ARG A 216 1.57 -20.12 6.75
CA ARG A 216 1.68 -21.31 5.89
C ARG A 216 3.11 -21.66 5.55
N VAL A 217 3.96 -20.66 5.32
CA VAL A 217 5.38 -20.89 5.00
C VAL A 217 6.10 -21.43 6.22
N TYR A 218 5.82 -20.88 7.41
CA TYR A 218 6.44 -21.37 8.66
C TYR A 218 5.98 -22.77 9.03
N TYR A 219 4.71 -23.10 8.79
CA TYR A 219 4.21 -24.45 8.97
C TYR A 219 4.90 -25.45 8.03
N ALA A 220 5.08 -25.10 6.75
CA ALA A 220 5.81 -25.94 5.81
C ALA A 220 7.27 -26.13 6.23
N MET A 221 7.96 -25.05 6.59
CA MET A 221 9.35 -25.11 7.07
C MET A 221 9.51 -26.02 8.29
N ALA A 222 8.61 -25.92 9.28
CA ALA A 222 8.65 -26.75 10.48
C ALA A 222 8.42 -28.24 10.20
N ARG A 223 7.78 -28.60 9.08
CA ARG A 223 7.61 -30.00 8.65
C ARG A 223 8.84 -30.55 7.95
N ASP A 224 9.64 -29.70 7.32
CA ASP A 224 10.81 -30.09 6.55
C ASP A 224 12.07 -30.27 7.43
N GLY A 225 12.04 -29.80 8.69
CA GLY A 225 13.13 -29.91 9.67
C GLY A 225 13.87 -28.61 9.89
#